data_AF-A0A0D2UDD6-F1
#
_entry.id   AF-A0A0D2UDD6-F1
#
_cell.length_a   1.000
_cell.length_b   1.000
_cell.length_c   1.000
_cell.angle_alpha   90.00
_cell.angle_beta   90.00
_cell.angle_gamma   90.00
#
_symmetry.space_group_name_H-M   'P 1'
#
loop_
_entity.id
_entity.type
_entity.pdbx_description
1 polymer ?
#
loop_
_entity_poly.entity_id
_entity_poly.type
_entity_poly.pdbx_seq_one_letter_code
_entity_poly.pdbx_strand_id
1 'polypeptide(L)'
;MYNATRTVLESLKNTTSYYSQRGDAHNAYNRLRSFEFIFIFHMMKEVLGITDNLCQVLQRHSQDILYVMILVFTTKDLIQKLRDDGWNELLKNVISFYTQLQELKSRFNENVVKLRTLTTALDPKEFFKLFDIDKICILVNKFYPEDFSQQEKERLSYELKHYELDVCKHPDLRKISTLFKLCKSLVESGKSIMYPLVDRLIRLILTLPVSTASSEHAFSAMKIVKTRLRSKMEDDFLRSSLVVYIEKEIAEKFDINKIIDNFSEVKDRRVQFK
;
A
#
# COMPACT_ATOMS: atom_id res chain seq x y z
N MET A 1 1.32 7.22 -15.58
CA MET A 1 2.25 8.37 -15.58
C MET A 1 2.46 8.96 -14.18
N TYR A 2 1.40 9.31 -13.42
CA TYR A 2 1.49 9.92 -12.07
C TYR A 2 2.49 9.28 -11.09
N ASN A 3 2.52 7.94 -10.99
CA ASN A 3 3.46 7.24 -10.11
C ASN A 3 4.93 7.44 -10.51
N ALA A 4 5.25 7.40 -11.80
CA ALA A 4 6.61 7.60 -12.28
C ALA A 4 7.07 9.05 -12.06
N THR A 5 6.21 10.04 -12.37
CA THR A 5 6.49 11.45 -12.13
C THR A 5 6.69 11.76 -10.64
N ARG A 6 5.86 11.15 -9.77
CA ARG A 6 6.01 11.26 -8.31
C ARG A 6 7.36 10.70 -7.83
N THR A 7 7.74 9.50 -8.26
CA THR A 7 9.00 8.86 -7.86
C THR A 7 10.21 9.66 -8.31
N VAL A 8 10.17 10.21 -9.53
CA VAL A 8 11.24 11.08 -10.05
C VAL A 8 11.34 12.37 -9.22
N LEU A 9 10.24 13.07 -8.96
CA LEU A 9 10.26 14.28 -8.13
C LEU A 9 10.71 14.01 -6.69
N GLU A 10 10.34 12.86 -6.12
CA GLU A 10 10.77 12.43 -4.79
C GLU A 10 12.26 12.11 -4.74
N SER A 11 12.82 11.53 -5.81
CA SER A 11 14.28 11.33 -5.95
C SER A 11 15.02 12.66 -6.13
N LEU A 12 14.52 13.57 -6.98
CA LEU A 12 15.14 14.88 -7.21
C LEU A 12 15.17 15.74 -5.94
N LYS A 13 14.12 15.67 -5.10
CA LYS A 13 14.11 16.30 -3.77
C LYS A 13 15.32 15.89 -2.93
N ASN A 14 15.83 14.67 -3.10
CA ASN A 14 16.89 14.10 -2.27
C ASN A 14 18.27 14.11 -2.93
N THR A 15 18.35 14.12 -4.27
CA THR A 15 19.60 13.81 -5.02
C THR A 15 20.26 15.00 -5.73
N THR A 16 19.55 16.09 -6.07
CA THR A 16 20.17 17.20 -6.85
C THR A 16 21.07 18.11 -6.03
N SER A 17 22.24 18.43 -6.57
CA SER A 17 23.28 19.30 -5.99
C SER A 17 22.90 20.79 -5.96
N TYR A 18 21.96 21.22 -6.81
CA TYR A 18 21.53 22.61 -6.93
C TYR A 18 20.28 22.89 -6.08
N TYR A 19 20.39 23.87 -5.17
CA TYR A 19 19.31 24.26 -4.25
C TYR A 19 18.02 24.68 -4.96
N SER A 20 18.11 25.37 -6.10
CA SER A 20 16.95 25.80 -6.89
C SER A 20 16.12 24.62 -7.42
N GLN A 21 16.78 23.64 -8.03
CA GLN A 21 16.13 22.43 -8.56
C GLN A 21 15.48 21.59 -7.46
N ARG A 22 16.08 21.58 -6.25
CA ARG A 22 15.50 20.91 -5.08
C ARG A 22 14.22 21.60 -4.60
N GLY A 23 14.21 22.93 -4.58
CA GLY A 23 13.05 23.74 -4.27
C GLY A 23 11.93 23.55 -5.30
N ASP A 24 12.27 23.56 -6.58
CA ASP A 24 11.31 23.37 -7.68
C ASP A 24 10.70 21.96 -7.65
N ALA A 25 11.50 20.92 -7.42
CA ALA A 25 11.02 19.55 -7.28
C ALA A 25 10.09 19.39 -6.06
N HIS A 26 10.42 20.02 -4.93
CA HIS A 26 9.59 20.02 -3.74
C HIS A 26 8.25 20.72 -3.98
N ASN A 27 8.27 21.89 -4.60
CA ASN A 27 7.07 22.67 -4.93
C ASN A 27 6.18 21.92 -5.93
N ALA A 28 6.76 21.34 -6.98
CA ALA A 28 6.03 20.52 -7.94
C ALA A 28 5.39 19.30 -7.28
N TYR A 29 6.11 18.59 -6.40
CA TYR A 29 5.58 17.46 -5.65
C TYR A 29 4.40 17.82 -4.75
N ASN A 30 4.47 18.97 -4.07
CA ASN A 30 3.38 19.47 -3.23
C ASN A 30 2.17 19.90 -4.07
N ARG A 31 2.40 20.55 -5.22
CA ARG A 31 1.33 20.94 -6.16
C ARG A 31 0.60 19.71 -6.72
N LEU A 32 1.30 18.65 -7.10
CA LEU A 32 0.68 17.40 -7.58
C LEU A 32 -0.20 16.68 -6.54
N ARG A 33 -0.17 17.14 -5.29
CA ARG A 33 -0.94 16.62 -4.15
C ARG A 33 -1.96 17.61 -3.60
N SER A 34 -2.04 18.82 -4.16
CA SER A 34 -3.07 19.77 -3.76
C SER A 34 -4.43 19.27 -4.23
N PHE A 35 -5.46 19.61 -3.47
CA PHE A 35 -6.84 19.33 -3.88
C PHE A 35 -7.13 19.95 -5.24
N GLU A 36 -6.69 21.19 -5.45
CA GLU A 36 -6.84 21.93 -6.69
C GLU A 36 -6.27 21.19 -7.91
N PHE A 37 -5.04 20.69 -7.83
CA PHE A 37 -4.45 19.94 -8.94
C PHE A 37 -5.20 18.63 -9.21
N ILE A 38 -5.57 17.90 -8.14
CA ILE A 38 -6.32 16.65 -8.25
C ILE A 38 -7.69 16.89 -8.90
N PHE A 39 -8.36 17.98 -8.51
CA PHE A 39 -9.62 18.42 -9.08
C PHE A 39 -9.48 18.73 -10.57
N ILE A 40 -8.52 19.60 -10.95
CA ILE A 40 -8.25 19.94 -12.35
C ILE A 40 -7.93 18.69 -13.16
N PHE A 41 -7.12 17.78 -12.61
CA PHE A 41 -6.74 16.54 -13.29
C PHE A 41 -7.95 15.64 -13.56
N HIS A 42 -8.87 15.48 -12.59
CA HIS A 42 -10.10 14.70 -12.80
C HIS A 42 -11.05 15.38 -13.77
N MET A 43 -11.21 16.71 -13.68
CA MET A 43 -11.98 17.50 -14.63
C MET A 43 -11.44 17.31 -16.07
N MET A 44 -10.13 17.43 -16.26
CA MET A 44 -9.51 17.23 -17.56
C MET A 44 -9.71 15.80 -18.06
N LYS A 45 -9.60 14.79 -17.20
CA LYS A 45 -9.84 13.39 -17.58
C LYS A 45 -11.26 13.17 -18.12
N GLU A 46 -12.27 13.72 -17.45
CA GLU A 46 -13.67 13.56 -17.89
C GLU A 46 -13.96 14.36 -19.17
N VAL A 47 -13.51 15.62 -19.25
CA VAL A 47 -13.70 16.46 -20.44
C VAL A 47 -12.96 15.88 -21.66
N LEU A 48 -11.71 15.45 -21.50
CA LEU A 48 -10.96 14.82 -22.58
C LEU A 48 -11.58 13.48 -23.00
N GLY A 49 -12.12 12.71 -22.05
CA GLY A 49 -12.85 11.49 -22.36
C GLY A 49 -14.09 11.74 -23.22
N ILE A 50 -14.84 12.81 -22.95
CA ILE A 50 -16.00 13.20 -23.74
C ILE A 50 -15.59 13.70 -25.14
N THR A 51 -14.50 14.47 -25.24
CA THR A 51 -14.07 15.06 -26.53
C THR A 51 -13.22 14.13 -27.39
N ASP A 52 -12.74 13.00 -26.87
CA ASP A 52 -11.79 12.10 -27.54
C ASP A 52 -12.27 11.66 -28.93
N ASN A 53 -13.51 11.17 -29.05
CA ASN A 53 -14.05 10.71 -30.32
C ASN A 53 -14.15 11.86 -31.36
N LEU A 54 -14.60 13.04 -30.94
CA LEU A 54 -14.65 14.22 -31.81
C LEU A 54 -13.23 14.62 -32.26
N CYS A 55 -12.28 14.68 -31.34
CA CYS A 55 -10.89 15.00 -31.62
C CYS A 55 -10.28 14.02 -32.65
N GLN A 56 -10.49 12.72 -32.48
CA GLN A 56 -10.00 11.71 -33.42
C GLN A 56 -10.61 11.84 -34.81
N VAL A 57 -11.91 12.14 -34.91
CA VAL A 57 -12.58 12.32 -36.20
C VAL A 57 -12.08 13.58 -36.91
N LEU A 58 -11.91 14.69 -36.18
CA LEU A 58 -11.37 15.94 -36.71
C LEU A 58 -9.90 15.86 -37.14
N GLN A 59 -9.16 14.83 -36.71
CA GLN A 59 -7.77 14.60 -37.11
C GLN A 59 -7.64 13.73 -38.38
N ARG A 60 -8.74 13.21 -38.95
CA ARG A 60 -8.70 12.39 -40.19
C ARG A 60 -8.51 13.27 -41.43
N HIS A 61 -7.83 12.75 -42.46
CA HIS A 61 -7.59 13.47 -43.72
C HIS A 61 -8.86 13.77 -44.53
N SER A 62 -9.90 12.92 -44.41
CA SER A 62 -11.21 13.14 -45.04
C SER A 62 -12.32 12.97 -44.02
N GLN A 63 -13.29 13.87 -44.06
CA GLN A 63 -14.35 13.98 -43.06
C GLN A 63 -15.68 14.27 -43.75
N ASP A 64 -16.73 13.60 -43.32
CA ASP A 64 -18.11 13.92 -43.70
C ASP A 64 -18.62 15.04 -42.78
N ILE A 65 -19.00 16.17 -43.37
CA ILE A 65 -19.39 17.36 -42.61
C ILE A 65 -20.67 17.16 -41.79
N LEU A 66 -21.62 16.36 -42.28
CA LEU A 66 -22.85 16.05 -41.57
C LEU A 66 -22.54 15.17 -40.36
N TYR A 67 -21.66 14.19 -40.52
CA TYR A 67 -21.19 13.35 -39.42
C TYR A 67 -20.43 14.16 -38.35
N VAL A 68 -19.55 15.07 -38.76
CA VAL A 68 -18.83 15.96 -37.83
C VAL A 68 -19.80 16.86 -37.07
N MET A 69 -20.81 17.43 -37.73
CA MET A 69 -21.82 18.25 -37.06
C MET A 69 -22.60 17.47 -35.99
N ILE A 70 -22.98 16.22 -36.28
CA ILE A 70 -23.64 15.34 -35.30
C ILE A 70 -22.73 15.08 -34.11
N LEU A 71 -21.44 14.81 -34.33
CA LEU A 71 -20.47 14.60 -33.26
C LEU A 71 -20.25 15.86 -32.41
N VAL A 72 -20.16 17.04 -33.02
CA VAL A 72 -20.05 18.32 -32.29
C VAL A 72 -21.27 18.53 -31.41
N PHE A 73 -22.48 18.30 -31.95
CA PHE A 73 -23.72 18.41 -31.18
C PHE A 73 -23.75 17.43 -30.01
N THR A 74 -23.44 16.16 -30.27
CA THR A 74 -23.41 15.11 -29.25
C THR A 74 -22.38 15.39 -28.17
N THR A 75 -21.18 15.84 -28.55
CA THR A 75 -20.11 16.22 -27.60
C THR A 75 -20.55 17.39 -26.73
N LYS A 76 -21.21 18.40 -27.33
CA LYS A 76 -21.76 19.54 -26.59
C LYS A 76 -22.83 19.10 -25.59
N ASP A 77 -23.74 18.21 -25.98
CA ASP A 77 -24.77 17.65 -25.11
C ASP A 77 -24.16 16.88 -23.92
N LEU A 78 -23.14 16.06 -24.17
CA LEU A 78 -22.44 15.32 -23.12
C LEU A 78 -21.71 16.24 -22.14
N ILE A 79 -21.05 17.30 -22.63
CA ILE A 79 -20.43 18.32 -21.76
C ILE A 79 -21.50 19.05 -20.94
N GLN A 80 -22.66 19.32 -21.53
CA GLN A 80 -23.76 19.95 -20.82
C GLN A 80 -24.30 19.05 -19.70
N LYS A 81 -24.54 17.76 -19.98
CA LYS A 81 -24.91 16.77 -18.97
C LYS A 81 -23.89 16.64 -17.84
N LEU A 82 -22.59 16.69 -18.16
CA LEU A 82 -21.53 16.71 -17.13
C LEU A 82 -21.68 17.92 -16.19
N ARG A 83 -22.05 19.09 -16.73
CA ARG A 83 -22.23 20.33 -15.95
C ARG A 83 -23.50 20.32 -15.11
N ASP A 84 -24.60 19.82 -15.66
CA ASP A 84 -25.91 19.88 -15.02
C ASP A 84 -26.09 18.74 -13.99
N ASP A 85 -25.79 17.51 -14.38
CA ASP A 85 -26.08 16.32 -13.58
C ASP A 85 -24.81 15.62 -13.06
N GLY A 86 -23.71 15.70 -13.81
CA GLY A 86 -22.46 14.97 -13.52
C GLY A 86 -21.58 15.60 -12.44
N TRP A 87 -21.84 16.84 -12.05
CA TRP A 87 -20.97 17.61 -11.16
C TRP A 87 -20.81 16.99 -9.76
N ASN A 88 -21.92 16.55 -9.16
CA ASN A 88 -21.92 16.00 -7.81
C ASN A 88 -21.14 14.67 -7.74
N GLU A 89 -21.32 13.80 -8.74
CA GLU A 89 -20.60 12.53 -8.82
C GLU A 89 -19.11 12.76 -9.09
N LEU A 90 -18.75 13.74 -9.92
CA LEU A 90 -17.36 14.14 -10.14
C LEU A 90 -16.71 14.63 -8.83
N LEU A 91 -17.37 15.52 -8.09
CA LEU A 91 -16.86 16.02 -6.81
C LEU A 91 -16.69 14.90 -5.78
N LYS A 92 -17.66 14.00 -5.67
CA LYS A 92 -17.59 12.84 -4.78
C LYS A 92 -16.37 11.97 -5.08
N ASN A 93 -16.10 11.72 -6.37
CA ASN A 93 -14.94 10.96 -6.81
C ASN A 93 -13.61 11.68 -6.50
N VAL A 94 -13.55 13.00 -6.71
CA VAL A 94 -12.38 13.83 -6.36
C VAL A 94 -12.11 13.80 -4.86
N ILE A 95 -13.13 13.99 -4.03
CA ILE A 95 -13.02 14.00 -2.56
C ILE A 95 -12.58 12.63 -2.05
N SER A 96 -13.18 11.55 -2.57
CA SER A 96 -12.80 10.17 -2.21
C SER A 96 -11.34 9.90 -2.51
N PHE A 97 -10.88 10.23 -3.73
CA PHE A 97 -9.48 10.05 -4.13
C PHE A 97 -8.52 10.92 -3.30
N TYR A 98 -8.87 12.17 -3.04
CA TYR A 98 -8.07 13.07 -2.20
C TYR A 98 -7.93 12.52 -0.78
N THR A 99 -9.02 12.05 -0.19
CA THR A 99 -9.05 11.49 1.17
C THR A 99 -8.17 10.23 1.26
N GLN A 100 -8.28 9.32 0.30
CA GLN A 100 -7.41 8.14 0.22
C GLN A 100 -5.92 8.51 0.07
N LEU A 101 -5.60 9.56 -0.68
CA LEU A 101 -4.22 10.05 -0.80
C LEU A 101 -3.69 10.63 0.52
N GLN A 102 -4.53 11.35 1.29
CA GLN A 102 -4.12 11.86 2.60
C GLN A 102 -3.96 10.74 3.62
N GLU A 103 -4.85 9.75 3.61
CA GLU A 103 -4.76 8.57 4.48
C GLU A 103 -3.49 7.76 4.17
N LEU A 104 -3.17 7.56 2.89
CA LEU A 104 -1.91 6.91 2.51
C LEU A 104 -0.70 7.72 2.98
N LYS A 105 -0.76 9.06 2.94
CA LYS A 105 0.30 9.94 3.42
C LYS A 105 0.47 9.85 4.94
N SER A 106 -0.62 9.77 5.70
CA SER A 106 -0.55 9.63 7.16
C SER A 106 -0.03 8.25 7.56
N ARG A 107 -0.51 7.19 6.89
CA ARG A 107 -0.10 5.80 7.12
C ARG A 107 1.35 5.49 6.67
N PHE A 108 1.88 6.19 5.67
CA PHE A 108 3.26 6.00 5.17
C PHE A 108 4.07 7.30 5.28
N ASN A 109 3.99 7.95 6.44
CA ASN A 109 4.83 9.10 6.72
C ASN A 109 6.30 8.69 6.88
N GLU A 110 7.22 9.67 6.93
CA GLU A 110 8.65 9.38 7.12
C GLU A 110 8.92 8.57 8.40
N ASN A 111 8.08 8.69 9.41
CA ASN A 111 8.22 7.96 10.67
C ASN A 111 7.93 6.47 10.45
N VAL A 112 6.96 6.08 9.62
CA VAL A 112 6.68 4.68 9.29
C VAL A 112 7.78 4.07 8.41
N VAL A 113 8.38 4.85 7.51
CA VAL A 113 9.56 4.40 6.74
C VAL A 113 10.77 4.20 7.66
N LYS A 114 11.03 5.16 8.56
CA LYS A 114 12.09 5.06 9.59
C LYS A 114 11.83 3.87 10.52
N LEU A 115 10.60 3.69 10.98
CA LEU A 115 10.15 2.56 11.79
C LEU A 115 10.47 1.24 11.08
N ARG A 116 10.11 1.09 9.79
CA ARG A 116 10.44 -0.10 9.01
C ARG A 116 11.94 -0.36 8.97
N THR A 117 12.74 0.65 8.63
CA THR A 117 14.20 0.52 8.61
C THR A 117 14.76 0.09 9.97
N LEU A 118 14.24 0.66 11.07
CA LEU A 118 14.69 0.30 12.41
C LEU A 118 14.22 -1.10 12.83
N THR A 119 13.02 -1.54 12.41
CA THR A 119 12.52 -2.91 12.68
C THR A 119 13.34 -3.99 11.97
N THR A 120 14.01 -3.67 10.85
CA THR A 120 14.92 -4.63 10.21
C THR A 120 16.14 -4.98 11.06
N ALA A 121 16.48 -4.17 12.07
CA ALA A 121 17.55 -4.49 13.01
C ALA A 121 17.21 -5.70 13.92
N LEU A 122 15.94 -6.08 14.02
CA LEU A 122 15.50 -7.29 14.74
C LEU A 122 15.10 -8.44 13.78
N ASP A 123 15.20 -8.24 12.46
CA ASP A 123 14.82 -9.26 11.47
C ASP A 123 15.84 -10.40 11.49
N PRO A 124 15.43 -11.67 11.71
CA PRO A 124 16.34 -12.82 11.72
C PRO A 124 16.93 -13.17 10.35
N LYS A 125 16.47 -12.52 9.27
CA LYS A 125 17.02 -12.70 7.91
C LYS A 125 18.55 -12.55 7.85
N GLU A 126 19.13 -13.28 6.89
CA GLU A 126 20.59 -13.31 6.67
C GLU A 126 21.38 -13.51 7.97
N PHE A 127 20.90 -14.38 8.87
CA PHE A 127 21.58 -14.67 10.14
C PHE A 127 21.77 -13.46 11.05
N PHE A 128 20.75 -12.58 11.15
CA PHE A 128 20.81 -11.36 11.95
C PHE A 128 21.91 -10.37 11.52
N LYS A 129 22.30 -10.37 10.24
CA LYS A 129 23.38 -9.49 9.72
C LYS A 129 23.13 -7.99 9.96
N LEU A 130 21.87 -7.59 10.04
CA LEU A 130 21.48 -6.19 10.26
C LEU A 130 21.25 -5.87 11.75
N PHE A 131 21.52 -6.81 12.65
CA PHE A 131 21.34 -6.61 14.08
C PHE A 131 22.22 -5.49 14.61
N ASP A 132 21.58 -4.53 15.25
CA ASP A 132 22.19 -3.27 15.65
C ASP A 132 21.47 -2.75 16.89
N ILE A 133 22.16 -2.81 18.02
CA ILE A 133 21.63 -2.43 19.34
C ILE A 133 21.27 -0.94 19.35
N ASP A 134 22.08 -0.07 18.74
CA ASP A 134 21.84 1.37 18.74
C ASP A 134 20.58 1.72 17.94
N LYS A 135 20.38 1.07 16.79
CA LYS A 135 19.13 1.22 16.02
C LYS A 135 17.90 0.73 16.81
N ILE A 136 18.02 -0.36 17.55
CA ILE A 136 16.93 -0.88 18.38
C ILE A 136 16.63 0.06 19.56
N CYS A 137 17.64 0.64 20.18
CA CYS A 137 17.46 1.66 21.22
C CYS A 137 16.78 2.93 20.65
N ILE A 138 17.15 3.38 19.45
CA ILE A 138 16.49 4.50 18.77
C ILE A 138 15.02 4.17 18.47
N LEU A 139 14.72 2.93 18.05
CA LEU A 139 13.36 2.46 17.80
C LEU A 139 12.49 2.61 19.05
N VAL A 140 12.95 2.09 20.18
CA VAL A 140 12.19 2.13 21.44
C VAL A 140 12.03 3.56 21.95
N ASN A 141 13.10 4.35 21.96
CA ASN A 141 13.06 5.72 22.45
C ASN A 141 12.14 6.62 21.64
N LYS A 142 12.07 6.42 20.32
CA LYS A 142 11.35 7.31 19.42
C LYS A 142 9.92 6.87 19.12
N PHE A 143 9.66 5.57 19.07
CA PHE A 143 8.37 5.03 18.61
C PHE A 143 7.56 4.33 19.69
N TYR A 144 8.20 3.93 20.79
CA TYR A 144 7.54 3.25 21.91
C TYR A 144 7.86 3.92 23.26
N PRO A 145 7.73 5.26 23.38
CA PRO A 145 8.12 5.96 24.60
C PRO A 145 7.25 5.59 25.81
N GLU A 146 5.97 5.29 25.59
CA GLU A 146 4.98 4.92 26.61
C GLU A 146 5.00 3.43 26.97
N ASP A 147 5.48 2.58 26.06
CA ASP A 147 5.57 1.14 26.32
C ASP A 147 6.78 0.77 27.19
N PHE A 148 7.79 1.64 27.27
CA PHE A 148 9.01 1.38 28.02
C PHE A 148 9.34 2.55 28.96
N SER A 149 9.44 2.25 30.26
CA SER A 149 9.97 3.17 31.25
C SER A 149 11.44 3.51 30.98
N GLN A 150 11.93 4.61 31.56
CA GLN A 150 13.32 5.01 31.39
C GLN A 150 14.32 3.95 31.89
N GLN A 151 13.99 3.26 32.99
CA GLN A 151 14.80 2.18 33.53
C GLN A 151 14.79 0.94 32.62
N GLU A 152 13.65 0.62 31.99
CA GLU A 152 13.56 -0.49 31.03
C GLU A 152 14.36 -0.19 29.75
N LYS A 153 14.37 1.06 29.27
CA LYS A 153 15.19 1.48 28.12
C LYS A 153 16.68 1.26 28.37
N GLU A 154 17.16 1.58 29.57
CA GLU A 154 18.55 1.33 29.96
C GLU A 154 18.85 -0.17 30.05
N ARG A 155 17.97 -0.94 30.70
CA ARG A 155 18.09 -2.41 30.83
C ARG A 155 18.06 -3.13 29.49
N LEU A 156 17.22 -2.69 28.56
CA LEU A 156 17.09 -3.26 27.23
C LEU A 156 18.44 -3.31 26.51
N SER A 157 19.30 -2.29 26.67
CA SER A 157 20.62 -2.27 26.04
C SER A 157 21.53 -3.40 26.53
N TYR A 158 21.44 -3.78 27.81
CA TYR A 158 22.17 -4.91 28.39
C TYR A 158 21.54 -6.24 27.97
N GLU A 159 20.22 -6.31 27.98
CA GLU A 159 19.46 -7.49 27.56
C GLU A 159 19.75 -7.84 26.09
N LEU A 160 19.81 -6.83 25.21
CA LEU A 160 20.14 -7.00 23.79
C LEU A 160 21.56 -7.54 23.55
N LYS A 161 22.55 -7.16 24.38
CA LYS A 161 23.91 -7.71 24.29
C LYS A 161 23.93 -9.20 24.61
N HIS A 162 23.18 -9.62 25.63
CA HIS A 162 23.06 -11.04 25.98
C HIS A 162 22.25 -11.81 24.93
N TYR A 163 21.17 -11.21 24.43
CA TYR A 163 20.34 -11.76 23.36
C TYR A 163 21.15 -11.99 22.07
N GLU A 164 22.05 -11.08 21.71
CA GLU A 164 22.92 -11.23 20.53
C GLU A 164 23.80 -12.48 20.64
N LEU A 165 24.33 -12.76 21.84
CA LEU A 165 25.20 -13.91 22.07
C LEU A 165 24.44 -15.23 22.14
N ASP A 166 23.26 -15.24 22.77
CA ASP A 166 22.50 -16.46 23.04
C ASP A 166 21.49 -16.82 21.95
N VAL A 167 20.91 -15.84 21.26
CA VAL A 167 19.88 -16.05 20.22
C VAL A 167 20.44 -15.86 18.82
N CYS A 168 21.10 -14.73 18.54
CA CYS A 168 21.57 -14.42 17.18
C CYS A 168 22.70 -15.36 16.71
N LYS A 169 23.46 -15.94 17.64
CA LYS A 169 24.52 -16.92 17.36
C LYS A 169 24.07 -18.38 17.53
N HIS A 170 22.84 -18.65 17.96
CA HIS A 170 22.36 -20.02 18.16
C HIS A 170 22.19 -20.76 16.81
N PRO A 171 22.71 -21.99 16.65
CA PRO A 171 22.67 -22.72 15.39
C PRO A 171 21.26 -22.93 14.82
N ASP A 172 20.29 -23.20 15.69
CA ASP A 172 18.90 -23.48 15.28
C ASP A 172 18.08 -22.21 15.02
N LEU A 173 18.33 -21.12 15.77
CA LEU A 173 17.59 -19.87 15.61
C LEU A 173 18.10 -19.03 14.43
N ARG A 174 19.34 -19.28 14.00
CA ARG A 174 19.93 -18.71 12.78
C ARG A 174 19.23 -19.11 11.49
N LYS A 175 18.53 -20.25 11.48
CA LYS A 175 17.81 -20.76 10.29
C LYS A 175 16.45 -20.09 10.11
N ILE A 176 16.02 -19.28 11.07
CA ILE A 176 14.71 -18.63 11.04
C ILE A 176 14.73 -17.46 10.05
N SER A 177 13.78 -17.44 9.11
CA SER A 177 13.71 -16.41 8.07
C SER A 177 12.69 -15.30 8.34
N THR A 178 11.92 -15.39 9.43
CA THR A 178 10.82 -14.46 9.73
C THR A 178 10.69 -14.18 11.22
N LEU A 179 10.35 -12.94 11.56
CA LEU A 179 10.11 -12.50 12.94
C LEU A 179 9.00 -13.30 13.67
N PHE A 180 7.96 -13.74 12.94
CA PHE A 180 6.88 -14.58 13.51
C PHE A 180 7.40 -15.93 14.01
N LYS A 181 8.18 -16.63 13.16
CA LYS A 181 8.83 -17.89 13.54
C LYS A 181 9.83 -17.68 14.68
N LEU A 182 10.52 -16.54 14.71
CA LEU A 182 11.42 -16.19 15.81
C LEU A 182 10.65 -16.05 17.12
N CYS A 183 9.55 -15.30 17.14
CA CYS A 183 8.69 -15.17 18.31
C CYS A 183 8.19 -16.53 18.81
N LYS A 184 7.73 -17.40 17.90
CA LYS A 184 7.32 -18.77 18.24
C LYS A 184 8.48 -19.57 18.88
N SER A 185 9.66 -19.56 18.27
CA SER A 185 10.82 -20.30 18.78
C SER A 185 11.36 -19.74 20.09
N LEU A 186 11.23 -18.43 20.35
CA LEU A 186 11.59 -17.82 21.64
C LEU A 186 10.69 -18.31 22.76
N VAL A 187 9.39 -18.47 22.50
CA VAL A 187 8.44 -19.03 23.47
C VAL A 187 8.72 -20.52 23.71
N GLU A 188 8.91 -21.31 22.65
CA GLU A 188 9.17 -22.75 22.76
C GLU A 188 10.48 -23.07 23.48
N SER A 189 11.51 -22.22 23.31
CA SER A 189 12.81 -22.40 23.97
C SER A 189 12.89 -21.81 25.38
N GLY A 190 11.80 -21.21 25.89
CA GLY A 190 11.78 -20.50 27.18
C GLY A 190 12.57 -19.18 27.18
N LYS A 191 13.19 -18.81 26.06
CA LYS A 191 13.98 -17.57 25.93
C LYS A 191 13.14 -16.31 26.00
N SER A 192 11.83 -16.39 25.76
CA SER A 192 10.90 -15.27 25.99
C SER A 192 10.82 -14.83 27.46
N ILE A 193 11.12 -15.73 28.40
CA ILE A 193 11.16 -15.43 29.85
C ILE A 193 12.52 -14.85 30.24
N MET A 194 13.60 -15.34 29.61
CA MET A 194 14.97 -14.84 29.81
C MET A 194 15.15 -13.41 29.28
N TYR A 195 14.48 -13.08 28.17
CA TYR A 195 14.58 -11.79 27.50
C TYR A 195 13.20 -11.13 27.34
N PRO A 196 12.56 -10.70 28.45
CA PRO A 196 11.19 -10.21 28.44
C PRO A 196 11.04 -8.85 27.73
N LEU A 197 12.05 -7.99 27.74
CA LEU A 197 11.99 -6.69 27.07
C LEU A 197 12.14 -6.86 25.56
N VAL A 198 13.03 -7.76 25.12
CA VAL A 198 13.19 -8.09 23.70
C VAL A 198 11.95 -8.81 23.16
N ASP A 199 11.40 -9.76 23.91
CA ASP A 199 10.16 -10.47 23.53
C ASP A 199 8.98 -9.50 23.41
N ARG A 200 8.81 -8.57 24.36
CA ARG A 200 7.80 -7.52 24.29
C ARG A 200 7.97 -6.64 23.07
N LEU A 201 9.20 -6.22 22.76
CA LEU A 201 9.49 -5.42 21.58
C LEU A 201 9.16 -6.16 20.29
N ILE A 202 9.52 -7.44 20.17
CA ILE A 202 9.19 -8.28 19.02
C ILE A 202 7.67 -8.38 18.84
N ARG A 203 6.91 -8.55 19.93
CA ARG A 203 5.43 -8.56 19.88
C ARG A 203 4.86 -7.24 19.41
N LEU A 204 5.34 -6.11 19.94
CA LEU A 204 4.93 -4.77 19.50
C LEU A 204 5.16 -4.60 17.99
N ILE A 205 6.33 -5.00 17.49
CA ILE A 205 6.64 -4.95 16.06
C ILE A 205 5.69 -5.84 15.26
N LEU A 206 5.41 -7.07 15.70
CA LEU A 206 4.49 -7.99 15.01
C LEU A 206 3.05 -7.48 14.95
N THR A 207 2.63 -6.65 15.91
CA THR A 207 1.28 -6.04 15.90
C THR A 207 1.14 -4.87 14.93
N LEU A 208 2.24 -4.37 14.35
CA LEU A 208 2.17 -3.29 13.37
C LEU A 208 1.77 -3.80 11.98
N PRO A 209 0.77 -3.18 11.32
CA PRO A 209 0.35 -3.54 9.95
C PRO A 209 1.46 -3.42 8.90
N VAL A 210 2.55 -2.72 9.19
CA VAL A 210 3.66 -2.51 8.24
C VAL A 210 4.75 -3.58 8.38
N SER A 211 4.78 -4.31 9.50
CA SER A 211 5.86 -5.24 9.84
C SER A 211 5.53 -6.70 9.51
N THR A 212 4.29 -7.00 9.12
CA THR A 212 3.89 -8.34 8.68
C THR A 212 3.97 -8.44 7.16
N ALA A 213 4.72 -9.42 6.67
CA ALA A 213 4.85 -9.70 5.23
C ALA A 213 3.47 -9.89 4.55
N SER A 214 2.50 -10.48 5.26
CA SER A 214 1.12 -10.64 4.79
C SER A 214 0.40 -9.32 4.56
N SER A 215 0.64 -8.30 5.39
CA SER A 215 0.02 -6.99 5.20
C SER A 215 0.66 -6.24 4.03
N GLU A 216 1.99 -6.25 3.89
CA GLU A 216 2.67 -5.68 2.71
C GLU A 216 2.22 -6.39 1.42
N HIS A 217 2.08 -7.72 1.44
CA HIS A 217 1.58 -8.51 0.32
C HIS A 217 0.11 -8.22 0.03
N ALA A 218 -0.75 -8.08 1.06
CA ALA A 218 -2.15 -7.70 0.93
C ALA A 218 -2.34 -6.31 0.32
N PHE A 219 -1.57 -5.31 0.75
CA PHE A 219 -1.62 -3.95 0.19
C PHE A 219 -1.07 -3.90 -1.24
N SER A 220 -0.01 -4.66 -1.54
CA SER A 220 0.52 -4.80 -2.90
C SER A 220 -0.50 -5.49 -3.83
N ALA A 221 -1.09 -6.59 -3.38
CA ALA A 221 -2.16 -7.30 -4.06
C ALA A 221 -3.37 -6.40 -4.30
N MET A 222 -3.82 -5.67 -3.28
CA MET A 222 -4.93 -4.73 -3.37
C MET A 222 -4.68 -3.65 -4.42
N LYS A 223 -3.46 -3.11 -4.47
CA LYS A 223 -3.06 -2.15 -5.48
C LYS A 223 -3.12 -2.78 -6.88
N ILE A 224 -2.64 -4.00 -7.06
CA ILE A 224 -2.67 -4.71 -8.36
C ILE A 224 -4.12 -5.00 -8.79
N VAL A 225 -4.94 -5.54 -7.89
CA VAL A 225 -6.36 -5.89 -8.13
C VAL A 225 -7.16 -4.64 -8.48
N LYS A 226 -7.07 -3.57 -7.68
CA LYS A 226 -7.75 -2.29 -7.98
C LYS A 226 -7.24 -1.62 -9.25
N THR A 227 -5.96 -1.76 -9.59
CA THR A 227 -5.40 -1.16 -10.81
C THR A 227 -5.85 -1.91 -12.07
N ARG A 228 -5.99 -3.24 -12.00
CA ARG A 228 -6.43 -4.08 -13.13
C ARG A 228 -7.94 -4.04 -13.37
N LEU A 229 -8.77 -3.91 -12.34
CA LEU A 229 -10.25 -4.02 -12.44
C LEU A 229 -10.97 -2.70 -12.22
N ARG A 230 -10.39 -1.60 -12.73
CA ARG A 230 -10.67 -0.19 -12.40
C ARG A 230 -12.12 0.30 -12.58
N SER A 231 -13.07 -0.51 -13.03
CA SER A 231 -14.42 -0.04 -13.37
C SER A 231 -15.60 -0.94 -12.96
N LYS A 232 -15.43 -2.04 -12.20
CA LYS A 232 -16.56 -2.96 -11.95
C LYS A 232 -16.60 -3.76 -10.62
N MET A 233 -15.85 -3.39 -9.60
CA MET A 233 -15.77 -4.20 -8.37
C MET A 233 -16.54 -3.63 -7.18
N GLU A 234 -17.49 -4.41 -6.69
CA GLU A 234 -18.19 -4.25 -5.41
C GLU A 234 -17.29 -4.72 -4.25
N ASP A 235 -17.43 -4.12 -3.06
CA ASP A 235 -16.51 -4.30 -1.93
C ASP A 235 -16.38 -5.76 -1.45
N ASP A 236 -17.46 -6.54 -1.52
CA ASP A 236 -17.47 -7.96 -1.12
C ASP A 236 -16.68 -8.85 -2.07
N PHE A 237 -16.72 -8.56 -3.38
CA PHE A 237 -15.93 -9.30 -4.37
C PHE A 237 -14.43 -8.96 -4.25
N LEU A 238 -14.12 -7.70 -3.92
CA LEU A 238 -12.75 -7.27 -3.63
C LEU A 238 -12.19 -8.00 -2.41
N ARG A 239 -12.97 -8.05 -1.33
CA ARG A 239 -12.58 -8.75 -0.10
C ARG A 239 -12.35 -10.24 -0.36
N SER A 240 -13.25 -10.89 -1.08
CA SER A 240 -13.15 -12.31 -1.41
C SER A 240 -11.94 -12.62 -2.29
N SER A 241 -11.68 -11.78 -3.31
CA SER A 241 -10.52 -11.93 -4.20
C SER A 241 -9.19 -11.66 -3.50
N LEU A 242 -9.16 -10.70 -2.57
CA LEU A 242 -7.99 -10.40 -1.75
C LEU A 242 -7.60 -11.59 -0.86
N VAL A 243 -8.58 -12.24 -0.23
CA VAL A 243 -8.34 -13.41 0.61
C VAL A 243 -7.66 -14.53 -0.20
N VAL A 244 -8.17 -14.84 -1.39
CA VAL A 244 -7.59 -15.88 -2.26
C VAL A 244 -6.17 -15.51 -2.72
N TYR A 245 -5.91 -14.23 -2.99
CA TYR A 245 -4.61 -13.79 -3.46
C TYR A 245 -3.56 -13.70 -2.34
N ILE A 246 -3.96 -13.31 -1.12
CA ILE A 246 -3.09 -13.30 0.06
C ILE A 246 -2.73 -14.72 0.44
N GLU A 247 -3.72 -15.62 0.44
CA GLU A 247 -3.55 -17.04 0.78
C GLU A 247 -3.23 -17.91 -0.44
N LYS A 248 -2.58 -17.34 -1.48
CA LYS A 248 -2.33 -18.04 -2.76
C LYS A 248 -1.56 -19.35 -2.58
N GLU A 249 -0.64 -19.42 -1.63
CA GLU A 249 0.11 -20.65 -1.30
C GLU A 249 -0.78 -21.77 -0.72
N ILE A 250 -1.89 -21.41 -0.07
CA ILE A 250 -2.90 -22.35 0.40
C ILE A 250 -3.89 -22.64 -0.74
N ALA A 251 -4.26 -21.62 -1.51
CA ALA A 251 -5.15 -21.72 -2.67
C ALA A 251 -4.61 -22.70 -3.72
N GLU A 252 -3.30 -22.68 -3.99
CA GLU A 252 -2.62 -23.57 -4.94
C GLU A 252 -2.65 -25.06 -4.54
N LYS A 253 -2.95 -25.37 -3.27
CA LYS A 253 -3.10 -26.76 -2.79
C LYS A 253 -4.49 -27.33 -3.06
N PHE A 254 -5.46 -26.49 -3.43
CA PHE A 254 -6.79 -26.95 -3.77
C PHE A 254 -6.89 -27.27 -5.26
N ASP A 255 -7.49 -28.43 -5.56
CA ASP A 255 -7.78 -28.83 -6.93
C ASP A 255 -8.99 -28.05 -7.45
N ILE A 256 -8.76 -27.26 -8.49
CA ILE A 256 -9.78 -26.44 -9.15
C ILE A 256 -10.94 -27.31 -9.62
N ASN A 257 -10.67 -28.53 -10.10
CA ASN A 257 -11.71 -29.42 -10.61
C ASN A 257 -12.62 -29.90 -9.48
N LYS A 258 -12.05 -30.25 -8.31
CA LYS A 258 -12.85 -30.60 -7.12
C LYS A 258 -13.68 -29.42 -6.60
N ILE A 259 -13.16 -28.20 -6.70
CA ILE A 259 -13.92 -27.00 -6.33
C ILE A 259 -15.10 -26.80 -7.29
N ILE A 260 -14.88 -26.99 -8.60
CA ILE A 260 -15.94 -26.88 -9.63
C ILE A 260 -16.99 -27.95 -9.43
N ASP A 261 -16.59 -29.19 -9.16
CA ASP A 261 -17.49 -30.31 -8.92
C ASP A 261 -18.34 -30.06 -7.66
N ASN A 262 -17.71 -29.71 -6.53
CA ASN A 262 -18.43 -29.33 -5.32
C ASN A 262 -19.35 -28.12 -5.55
N PHE A 263 -18.92 -27.13 -6.33
CA PHE A 263 -19.73 -25.96 -6.64
C PHE A 263 -20.93 -26.34 -7.51
N SER A 264 -20.77 -27.29 -8.43
CA SER A 264 -21.83 -27.82 -9.29
C SER A 264 -22.87 -28.63 -8.50
N GLU A 265 -22.48 -29.26 -7.39
CA GLU A 265 -23.36 -30.01 -6.48
C GLU A 265 -24.23 -29.10 -5.60
N VAL A 266 -23.85 -27.81 -5.42
CA VAL A 266 -24.67 -26.80 -4.74
C VAL A 266 -25.83 -26.37 -5.66
N LYS A 267 -26.86 -27.22 -5.68
CA LYS A 267 -28.13 -27.05 -6.41
C LYS A 267 -29.04 -26.03 -5.72
N ASP A 268 -28.87 -24.75 -6.01
CA ASP A 268 -30.00 -23.81 -6.11
C ASP A 268 -29.55 -22.49 -6.73
N ARG A 269 -29.84 -22.29 -8.02
CA ARG A 269 -29.42 -21.10 -8.78
C ARG A 269 -30.45 -20.62 -9.80
N ARG A 270 -31.72 -20.62 -9.44
CA ARG A 270 -32.69 -19.75 -10.12
C ARG A 270 -33.02 -18.62 -9.18
N VAL A 271 -32.54 -17.42 -9.50
CA VAL A 271 -33.14 -16.19 -8.98
C VAL A 271 -34.60 -16.24 -9.44
N GLN A 272 -35.52 -16.41 -8.49
CA GLN A 272 -36.94 -16.29 -8.80
C GLN A 272 -37.23 -14.82 -9.05
N PHE A 273 -37.36 -14.46 -10.31
CA PHE A 273 -38.00 -13.21 -10.68
C PHE A 273 -39.48 -13.31 -10.27
N LYS A 274 -39.86 -12.54 -9.27
CA LYS A 274 -41.26 -12.19 -8.99
C LYS A 274 -41.58 -10.87 -9.65
#